data_AF-A0A2T5PQE2-F1
#
_entry.id   AF-A0A2T5PQE2-F1
#
_cell.length_a   1.000
_cell.length_b   1.000
_cell.length_c   1.000
_cell.angle_alpha   90.00
_cell.angle_beta   90.00
_cell.angle_gamma   90.00
#
_symmetry.space_group_name_H-M   'P 1'
#
loop_
_entity.id
_entity.type
_entity.pdbx_description
1 polymer ?
#
loop_
_entity_poly.entity_id
_entity_poly.type
_entity_poly.pdbx_seq_one_letter_code
_entity_poly.pdbx_strand_id
1 'polypeptide(L)'
;MLYRITRHTALTSAHRPRLIESTHTTTILTRRERCVLQFIFDAGIRRSELPRVTLAAVKKALDAQRYQYISSGDAPSLDTDYCSLEIAGSKGRSNQEKPRYTLVSRATLQRVQRYHASVLYRKHARKFKDAESTPAFMNAHGDAYTANSVSKLLERLSARAIKACKLKKPISPHKLRHGYAYAILSSPDLGEDFAERLFIAQKTMGHADITTTQIYTMVPFDIYSRINGAMDDTTTKAENMQALSDATRLKIGLGDSK
;
A
#
# COMPACT_ATOMS: atom_id res chain seq x y z
N MET A 1 11.37 15.15 -48.15
CA MET A 1 9.92 14.90 -47.96
C MET A 1 9.61 15.08 -46.48
N LEU A 2 9.42 16.35 -46.08
CA LEU A 2 9.16 16.78 -44.70
C LEU A 2 7.69 16.54 -44.36
N TYR A 3 7.40 15.88 -43.23
CA TYR A 3 6.07 15.94 -42.64
C TYR A 3 6.08 16.87 -41.43
N ARG A 4 5.19 17.85 -41.55
CA ARG A 4 5.04 19.08 -40.78
C ARG A 4 4.23 18.81 -39.52
N ILE A 5 4.70 19.36 -38.42
CA ILE A 5 4.09 19.39 -37.09
C ILE A 5 2.73 20.11 -37.15
N THR A 6 1.65 19.45 -36.72
CA THR A 6 0.45 20.11 -36.21
C THR A 6 0.37 19.90 -34.70
N ARG A 7 0.50 21.01 -33.97
CA ARG A 7 0.27 21.11 -32.52
C ARG A 7 -1.22 20.93 -32.23
N HIS A 8 -1.57 20.05 -31.30
CA HIS A 8 -2.51 20.28 -30.19
C HIS A 8 -2.78 18.96 -29.44
N THR A 9 -2.95 19.06 -28.11
CA THR A 9 -3.41 18.06 -27.11
C THR A 9 -2.35 17.27 -26.31
N ALA A 10 -1.98 17.87 -25.18
CA ALA A 10 -1.71 17.28 -23.87
C ALA A 10 -1.07 15.88 -23.80
N LEU A 11 0.27 15.86 -23.82
CA LEU A 11 1.09 14.74 -23.35
C LEU A 11 1.44 14.91 -21.86
N THR A 12 0.43 14.81 -20.99
CA THR A 12 0.63 14.71 -19.52
C THR A 12 -0.40 13.74 -18.91
N SER A 13 0.03 12.86 -17.99
CA SER A 13 -0.80 11.95 -17.14
C SER A 13 -1.26 10.57 -17.68
N ALA A 14 -0.54 9.94 -18.62
CA ALA A 14 -1.04 8.68 -19.18
C ALA A 14 -0.90 7.42 -18.30
N HIS A 15 0.06 7.31 -17.36
CA HIS A 15 0.31 6.02 -16.67
C HIS A 15 0.80 6.08 -15.21
N ARG A 16 0.44 7.11 -14.41
CA ARG A 16 0.27 6.87 -12.95
C ARG A 16 -0.71 5.71 -12.83
N PRO A 17 -0.55 4.72 -11.93
CA PRO A 17 -1.66 3.84 -11.62
C PRO A 17 -2.82 4.72 -11.15
N ARG A 18 -3.76 5.05 -12.05
CA ARG A 18 -5.01 5.81 -11.84
C ARG A 18 -5.94 5.18 -10.79
N LEU A 19 -5.47 4.19 -10.06
CA LEU A 19 -6.17 3.43 -9.04
C LEU A 19 -6.39 4.19 -7.74
N ILE A 20 -5.63 5.25 -7.52
CA ILE A 20 -5.64 6.02 -6.29
C ILE A 20 -6.15 7.45 -6.53
N GLU A 21 -5.86 8.02 -7.70
CA GLU A 21 -6.28 9.39 -8.06
C GLU A 21 -7.67 9.52 -8.67
N SER A 22 -8.39 8.43 -8.98
CA SER A 22 -9.80 8.56 -9.33
C SER A 22 -10.61 8.84 -8.06
N THR A 23 -10.66 10.13 -7.71
CA THR A 23 -11.38 10.82 -6.63
C THR A 23 -12.91 10.64 -6.69
N HIS A 24 -13.40 9.63 -7.43
CA HIS A 24 -14.80 9.26 -7.57
C HIS A 24 -15.04 7.76 -7.27
N THR A 25 -14.20 7.13 -6.46
CA THR A 25 -14.36 5.74 -5.99
C THR A 25 -15.26 5.58 -4.76
N THR A 26 -15.74 6.71 -4.21
CA THR A 26 -16.46 6.78 -2.93
C THR A 26 -17.74 5.94 -2.92
N THR A 27 -18.39 5.74 -4.06
CA THR A 27 -19.70 5.06 -4.17
C THR A 27 -19.60 3.54 -4.38
N ILE A 28 -18.46 3.02 -4.86
CA ILE A 28 -18.38 1.61 -5.33
C ILE A 28 -17.69 0.69 -4.30
N LEU A 29 -16.82 1.27 -3.46
CA LEU A 29 -16.01 0.52 -2.50
C LEU A 29 -16.47 0.73 -1.05
N THR A 30 -16.67 -0.38 -0.35
CA THR A 30 -16.93 -0.35 1.10
C THR A 30 -15.72 0.21 1.86
N ARG A 31 -15.95 0.69 3.09
CA ARG A 31 -14.88 1.19 3.98
C ARG A 31 -13.75 0.17 4.18
N ARG A 32 -14.12 -1.11 4.36
CA ARG A 32 -13.17 -2.23 4.48
C ARG A 32 -12.36 -2.40 3.20
N GLU A 33 -13.01 -2.43 2.05
CA GLU A 33 -12.32 -2.68 0.77
C GLU A 33 -11.31 -1.58 0.44
N ARG A 34 -11.64 -0.32 0.69
CA ARG A 34 -10.68 0.79 0.55
C ARG A 34 -9.49 0.64 1.50
N CYS A 35 -9.75 0.28 2.75
CA CYS A 35 -8.70 0.06 3.74
C CYS A 35 -7.75 -1.07 3.34
N VAL A 36 -8.30 -2.22 2.92
CA VAL A 36 -7.52 -3.38 2.49
C VAL A 36 -6.73 -3.06 1.22
N LEU A 37 -7.35 -2.40 0.23
CA LEU A 37 -6.68 -2.06 -1.02
C LEU A 37 -5.53 -1.08 -0.82
N GLN A 38 -5.75 0.00 -0.05
CA GLN A 38 -4.69 0.95 0.27
C GLN A 38 -3.54 0.24 1.01
N PHE A 39 -3.86 -0.59 2.00
CA PHE A 39 -2.83 -1.33 2.73
C PHE A 39 -2.03 -2.27 1.84
N ILE A 40 -2.67 -3.05 0.96
CA ILE A 40 -1.96 -3.98 0.06
C ILE A 40 -0.98 -3.23 -0.84
N PHE A 41 -1.41 -2.08 -1.40
CA PHE A 41 -0.57 -1.23 -2.21
C PHE A 41 0.59 -0.65 -1.39
N ASP A 42 0.26 -0.01 -0.28
CA ASP A 42 1.20 0.82 0.47
C ASP A 42 2.21 0.03 1.32
N ALA A 43 1.91 -1.24 1.62
CA ALA A 43 2.80 -2.14 2.34
C ALA A 43 3.60 -3.09 1.42
N GLY A 44 3.29 -3.12 0.11
CA GLY A 44 3.96 -4.02 -0.84
C GLY A 44 3.83 -5.51 -0.49
N ILE A 45 2.74 -5.89 0.18
CA ILE A 45 2.56 -7.20 0.78
C ILE A 45 2.18 -8.28 -0.25
N ARG A 46 2.68 -9.51 -0.09
CA ARG A 46 2.22 -10.67 -0.87
C ARG A 46 0.79 -11.02 -0.46
N ARG A 47 -0.02 -11.53 -1.41
CA ARG A 47 -1.39 -12.01 -1.10
C ARG A 47 -1.44 -13.06 0.02
N SER A 48 -0.39 -13.86 0.17
CA SER A 48 -0.25 -14.89 1.21
C SER A 48 0.20 -14.36 2.57
N GLU A 49 0.71 -13.13 2.62
CA GLU A 49 1.18 -12.47 3.84
C GLU A 49 0.06 -11.65 4.50
N LEU A 50 -0.89 -11.09 3.72
CA LEU A 50 -2.02 -10.31 4.27
C LEU A 50 -2.77 -11.02 5.41
N PRO A 51 -3.09 -12.33 5.33
CA PRO A 51 -3.75 -13.06 6.41
C PRO A 51 -2.99 -13.08 7.74
N ARG A 52 -1.66 -12.89 7.69
CA ARG A 52 -0.75 -13.00 8.83
C ARG A 52 -0.46 -11.66 9.49
N VAL A 53 -0.95 -10.56 8.93
CA VAL A 53 -0.82 -9.24 9.57
C VAL A 53 -1.80 -9.20 10.73
N THR A 54 -1.29 -8.98 11.94
CA THR A 54 -2.06 -9.06 13.19
C THR A 54 -2.45 -7.67 13.69
N LEU A 55 -3.47 -7.60 14.53
CA LEU A 55 -3.87 -6.38 15.22
C LEU A 55 -2.70 -5.83 16.06
N ALA A 56 -1.96 -6.72 16.74
CA ALA A 56 -0.79 -6.35 17.52
C ALA A 56 0.33 -5.75 16.66
N ALA A 57 0.62 -6.32 15.49
CA ALA A 57 1.66 -5.79 14.58
C ALA A 57 1.35 -4.35 14.13
N VAL A 58 0.08 -4.06 13.80
CA VAL A 58 -0.35 -2.71 13.43
C VAL A 58 -0.22 -1.73 14.61
N LYS A 59 -0.61 -2.16 15.82
CA LYS A 59 -0.46 -1.32 17.03
C LYS A 59 1.01 -1.03 17.34
N LYS A 60 1.86 -2.07 17.36
CA LYS A 60 3.31 -1.94 17.58
C LYS A 60 3.95 -0.98 16.58
N ALA A 61 3.58 -1.07 15.30
CA ALA A 61 4.09 -0.17 14.26
C ALA A 61 3.70 1.31 14.50
N LEU A 62 2.47 1.56 14.93
CA LEU A 62 2.00 2.92 15.27
C LEU A 62 2.60 3.44 16.59
N ASP A 63 2.77 2.58 17.59
CA ASP A 63 3.30 2.95 18.90
C ASP A 63 4.82 3.19 18.86
N ALA A 64 5.58 2.37 18.11
CA ALA A 64 7.03 2.55 17.95
C ALA A 64 7.37 3.94 17.38
N GLN A 65 6.53 4.47 16.49
CA GLN A 65 6.65 5.82 15.94
C GLN A 65 6.43 6.91 17.00
N ARG A 66 5.56 6.67 18.00
CA ARG A 66 5.32 7.61 19.11
C ARG A 66 6.48 7.65 20.09
N TYR A 67 7.11 6.51 20.38
CA TYR A 67 8.23 6.44 21.33
C TYR A 67 9.53 7.01 20.78
N GLN A 68 9.74 6.98 19.46
CA GLN A 68 10.86 7.69 18.82
C GLN A 68 10.82 9.21 19.10
N TYR A 69 9.67 9.77 19.47
CA TYR A 69 9.48 11.19 19.79
C TYR A 69 9.95 11.58 21.21
N ILE A 70 10.17 10.61 22.11
CA ILE A 70 10.47 10.88 23.54
C ILE A 70 11.99 10.76 23.84
N SER A 71 12.80 10.36 22.85
CA SER A 71 14.24 10.18 23.00
C SER A 71 15.03 11.48 22.78
N SER A 72 15.46 12.09 23.88
CA SER A 72 16.67 12.89 24.08
C SER A 72 17.07 14.00 23.07
N GLY A 73 16.80 15.25 23.46
CA GLY A 73 17.81 16.33 23.48
C GLY A 73 18.18 17.03 22.18
N ASP A 74 18.74 16.33 21.19
CA ASP A 74 19.41 16.95 20.03
C ASP A 74 19.26 16.15 18.71
N ALA A 75 18.43 15.08 18.69
CA ALA A 75 18.16 14.35 17.47
C ALA A 75 17.10 15.10 16.63
N PRO A 76 17.32 15.32 15.32
CA PRO A 76 16.32 15.97 14.48
C PRO A 76 14.99 15.21 14.56
N SER A 77 13.92 15.96 14.80
CA SER A 77 12.55 15.46 14.84
C SER A 77 12.19 14.81 13.51
N LEU A 78 12.41 13.51 13.37
CA LEU A 78 11.92 12.77 12.21
C LEU A 78 10.42 12.60 12.39
N ASP A 79 9.61 13.55 11.89
CA ASP A 79 8.19 13.31 11.64
C ASP A 79 8.11 12.24 10.55
N THR A 80 8.23 10.98 10.97
CA THR A 80 8.24 9.86 10.05
C THR A 80 6.82 9.65 9.59
N ASP A 81 6.56 10.09 8.37
CA ASP A 81 5.33 9.78 7.65
C ASP A 81 5.21 8.29 7.27
N TYR A 82 6.17 7.47 7.72
CA TYR A 82 6.20 6.03 7.55
C TYR A 82 6.40 5.31 8.88
N CYS A 83 5.86 4.10 8.95
CA CYS A 83 6.03 3.17 10.04
C CYS A 83 6.65 1.87 9.52
N SER A 84 7.61 1.34 10.26
CA SER A 84 8.12 -0.01 10.03
C SER A 84 7.09 -1.02 10.50
N LEU A 85 6.66 -1.92 9.60
CA LEU A 85 5.71 -2.99 9.91
C LEU A 85 6.39 -4.34 9.71
N GLU A 86 6.40 -5.15 10.75
CA GLU A 86 6.83 -6.54 10.67
C GLU A 86 5.75 -7.39 9.99
N ILE A 87 6.17 -8.19 9.03
CA ILE A 87 5.34 -9.15 8.31
C ILE A 87 5.96 -10.53 8.49
N ALA A 88 5.19 -11.46 9.06
CA ALA A 88 5.56 -12.88 9.06
C ALA A 88 5.71 -13.37 7.61
N GLY A 89 6.94 -13.76 7.24
CA GLY A 89 7.24 -14.23 5.89
C GLY A 89 6.59 -15.57 5.58
N SER A 90 6.68 -15.99 4.32
CA SER A 90 6.27 -17.34 3.90
C SER A 90 7.29 -18.40 4.33
N LYS A 91 6.82 -19.61 4.67
CA LYS A 91 7.65 -20.79 4.96
C LYS A 91 8.80 -20.91 3.94
N GLY A 92 10.05 -20.79 4.41
CA GLY A 92 11.24 -21.03 3.60
C GLY A 92 11.48 -22.52 3.35
N ARG A 93 12.59 -22.85 2.65
CA ARG A 93 13.03 -24.23 2.37
C ARG A 93 13.18 -25.12 3.62
N SER A 94 13.27 -24.52 4.81
CA SER A 94 13.39 -25.22 6.10
C SER A 94 12.16 -25.08 7.00
N ASN A 95 10.99 -24.73 6.44
CA ASN A 95 9.73 -24.50 7.18
C ASN A 95 9.82 -23.38 8.25
N GLN A 96 10.91 -22.60 8.27
CA GLN A 96 11.07 -21.42 9.12
C GLN A 96 10.42 -20.20 8.43
N GLU A 97 9.60 -19.46 9.17
CA GLU A 97 9.08 -18.17 8.75
C GLU A 97 10.16 -17.12 8.99
N LYS A 98 10.77 -16.60 7.93
CA LYS A 98 11.69 -15.46 8.06
C LYS A 98 10.86 -14.17 8.06
N PRO A 99 10.73 -13.46 9.19
CA PRO A 99 10.02 -12.18 9.21
C PRO A 99 10.74 -11.19 8.31
N ARG A 100 9.98 -10.25 7.75
CA ARG A 100 10.52 -9.11 7.01
C ARG A 100 9.85 -7.84 7.47
N TYR A 101 10.58 -6.75 7.44
CA TYR A 101 10.03 -5.43 7.67
C TYR A 101 9.63 -4.80 6.34
N THR A 102 8.52 -4.07 6.34
CA THR A 102 8.11 -3.23 5.22
C THR A 102 7.89 -1.80 5.72
N LEU A 103 7.88 -0.85 4.79
CA LEU A 103 7.66 0.55 5.08
C LEU A 103 6.26 0.94 4.64
N VAL A 104 5.39 1.29 5.59
CA VAL A 104 3.98 1.64 5.36
C VAL A 104 3.76 3.10 5.76
N SER A 105 3.04 3.86 4.97
CA SER A 105 2.74 5.24 5.32
C SER A 105 1.82 5.33 6.53
N ARG A 106 2.07 6.30 7.41
CA ARG A 106 1.31 6.56 8.64
C ARG A 106 -0.17 6.74 8.34
N ALA A 107 -0.51 7.47 7.26
CA ALA A 107 -1.87 7.64 6.78
C ALA A 107 -2.62 6.32 6.57
N THR A 108 -1.93 5.32 6.02
CA THR A 108 -2.48 3.98 5.78
C THR A 108 -2.73 3.25 7.09
N LEU A 109 -1.76 3.25 8.01
CA LEU A 109 -1.93 2.58 9.32
C LEU A 109 -3.00 3.27 10.18
N GLN A 110 -3.10 4.60 10.13
CA GLN A 110 -4.21 5.33 10.77
C GLN A 110 -5.56 4.96 10.16
N ARG A 111 -5.64 4.76 8.84
CA ARG A 111 -6.85 4.24 8.19
C ARG A 111 -7.21 2.84 8.68
N VAL A 112 -6.21 1.98 8.87
CA VAL A 112 -6.38 0.63 9.45
C VAL A 112 -6.86 0.72 10.90
N GLN A 113 -6.27 1.60 11.72
CA GLN A 113 -6.70 1.85 13.09
C GLN A 113 -8.17 2.31 13.15
N ARG A 114 -8.59 3.20 12.25
CA ARG A 114 -9.99 3.61 12.10
C ARG A 114 -10.88 2.44 11.69
N TYR A 115 -10.41 1.51 10.86
CA TYR A 115 -11.15 0.28 10.53
C TYR A 115 -11.28 -0.63 11.76
N HIS A 116 -10.23 -0.77 12.56
CA HIS A 116 -10.27 -1.53 13.82
C HIS A 116 -11.23 -0.92 14.85
N ALA A 117 -11.42 0.40 14.79
CA ALA A 117 -12.40 1.12 15.60
C ALA A 117 -13.86 0.95 15.12
N SER A 118 -14.13 0.22 14.03
CA SER A 118 -15.50 -0.03 13.58
C SER A 118 -16.22 -1.06 14.45
N VAL A 119 -17.54 -0.90 14.62
CA VAL A 119 -18.38 -1.82 15.41
C VAL A 119 -18.28 -3.25 14.87
N LEU A 120 -18.34 -3.42 13.55
CA LEU A 120 -18.24 -4.73 12.90
C LEU A 120 -16.90 -5.42 13.17
N TYR A 121 -15.78 -4.69 13.04
CA TYR A 121 -14.46 -5.26 13.34
C TYR A 121 -14.37 -5.67 14.81
N ARG A 122 -14.75 -4.78 15.74
CA ARG A 122 -14.72 -5.09 17.18
C ARG A 122 -15.58 -6.30 17.54
N LYS A 123 -16.76 -6.45 16.93
CA LYS A 123 -17.61 -7.63 17.12
C LYS A 123 -16.90 -8.91 16.70
N HIS A 124 -16.26 -8.93 15.54
CA HIS A 124 -15.56 -10.11 15.04
C HIS A 124 -14.23 -10.38 15.76
N ALA A 125 -13.52 -9.34 16.18
CA ALA A 125 -12.27 -9.45 16.94
C ALA A 125 -12.45 -10.22 18.26
N ARG A 126 -13.64 -10.19 18.87
CA ARG A 126 -13.96 -10.99 20.07
C ARG A 126 -13.87 -12.50 19.87
N LYS A 127 -13.85 -12.99 18.62
CA LYS A 127 -13.64 -14.42 18.31
C LYS A 127 -12.21 -14.89 18.60
N PHE A 128 -11.26 -13.96 18.67
CA PHE A 128 -9.84 -14.25 18.79
C PHE A 128 -9.39 -14.02 20.23
N LYS A 129 -8.41 -14.81 20.68
CA LYS A 129 -7.96 -14.82 22.09
C LYS A 129 -7.27 -13.52 22.49
N ASP A 130 -6.41 -13.00 21.62
CA ASP A 130 -5.54 -11.85 21.89
C ASP A 130 -5.22 -11.08 20.60
N ALA A 131 -4.56 -9.92 20.74
CA ALA A 131 -4.22 -9.07 19.60
C ALA A 131 -3.17 -9.69 18.65
N GLU A 132 -2.37 -10.64 19.13
CA GLU A 132 -1.37 -11.36 18.33
C GLU A 132 -2.04 -12.39 17.41
N SER A 133 -3.10 -13.05 17.87
CA SER A 133 -3.89 -13.99 17.06
C SER A 133 -5.01 -13.31 16.25
N THR A 134 -5.35 -12.06 16.57
CA THR A 134 -6.39 -11.32 15.86
C THR A 134 -5.87 -10.80 14.51
N PRO A 135 -6.47 -11.17 13.36
CA PRO A 135 -6.06 -10.65 12.06
C PRO A 135 -6.39 -9.15 11.94
N ALA A 136 -5.47 -8.38 11.36
CA ALA A 136 -5.67 -6.96 11.09
C ALA A 136 -6.77 -6.71 10.06
N PHE A 137 -7.07 -7.69 9.19
CA PHE A 137 -8.09 -7.60 8.15
C PHE A 137 -8.96 -8.86 8.14
N MET A 138 -10.28 -8.67 8.15
CA MET A 138 -11.25 -9.76 8.18
C MET A 138 -12.14 -9.77 6.94
N ASN A 139 -12.53 -10.97 6.52
CA ASN A 139 -13.50 -11.20 5.46
C ASN A 139 -14.93 -10.83 5.91
N ALA A 140 -15.96 -11.12 5.10
CA ALA A 140 -17.35 -10.77 5.43
C ALA A 140 -17.94 -11.55 6.60
N HIS A 141 -17.38 -12.72 6.92
CA HIS A 141 -17.79 -13.60 8.02
C HIS A 141 -17.01 -13.32 9.32
N GLY A 142 -16.03 -12.41 9.27
CA GLY A 142 -15.20 -12.04 10.41
C GLY A 142 -13.98 -12.93 10.61
N ASP A 143 -13.64 -13.77 9.65
CA ASP A 143 -12.44 -14.61 9.69
C ASP A 143 -11.31 -13.95 8.89
N ALA A 144 -10.07 -14.42 9.08
CA ALA A 144 -8.94 -13.92 8.30
C ALA A 144 -9.19 -14.09 6.79
N TYR A 145 -8.59 -13.21 5.98
CA TYR A 145 -8.49 -13.45 4.55
C TYR A 145 -7.66 -14.72 4.29
N THR A 146 -7.83 -15.30 3.11
CA THR A 146 -6.94 -16.35 2.58
C THR A 146 -6.27 -15.80 1.33
N ALA A 147 -5.13 -16.38 0.93
CA ALA A 147 -4.43 -15.93 -0.28
C ALA A 147 -5.34 -15.93 -1.53
N ASN A 148 -6.28 -16.87 -1.61
CA ASN A 148 -7.24 -16.96 -2.71
C ASN A 148 -8.38 -15.96 -2.56
N SER A 149 -8.87 -15.70 -1.34
CA SER A 149 -9.92 -14.69 -1.14
C SER A 149 -9.42 -13.26 -1.37
N VAL A 150 -8.12 -13.00 -1.18
CA VAL A 150 -7.49 -11.73 -1.61
C VAL A 150 -7.51 -11.59 -3.14
N SER A 151 -7.15 -12.62 -3.90
CA SER A 151 -7.22 -12.58 -5.36
C SER A 151 -8.65 -12.33 -5.85
N LYS A 152 -9.62 -13.09 -5.33
CA LYS A 152 -11.05 -12.94 -5.65
C LYS A 152 -11.58 -11.55 -5.27
N LEU A 153 -11.11 -10.99 -4.15
CA LEU A 153 -11.43 -9.62 -3.76
C LEU A 153 -10.97 -8.66 -4.86
N LEU A 154 -9.70 -8.69 -5.26
CA LEU A 154 -9.15 -7.78 -6.27
C LEU A 154 -9.80 -7.95 -7.65
N GLU A 155 -10.13 -9.17 -8.05
CA GLU A 155 -10.89 -9.46 -9.27
C GLU A 155 -12.27 -8.79 -9.23
N ARG A 156 -13.02 -8.99 -8.14
CA ARG A 156 -14.33 -8.35 -7.95
C ARG A 156 -14.23 -6.83 -7.90
N LEU A 157 -13.21 -6.27 -7.23
CA LEU A 157 -12.97 -4.83 -7.21
C LEU A 157 -12.67 -4.30 -8.62
N SER A 158 -11.84 -5.01 -9.38
CA SER A 158 -11.50 -4.68 -10.76
C SER A 158 -12.73 -4.68 -11.65
N ALA A 159 -13.54 -5.73 -11.60
CA ALA A 159 -14.74 -5.85 -12.40
C ALA A 159 -15.72 -4.69 -12.13
N ARG A 160 -15.92 -4.33 -10.85
CA ARG A 160 -16.75 -3.17 -10.48
C ARG A 160 -16.18 -1.85 -10.99
N ALA A 161 -14.87 -1.65 -10.88
CA ALA A 161 -14.21 -0.43 -11.36
C ALA A 161 -14.22 -0.31 -12.89
N ILE A 162 -14.06 -1.42 -13.60
CA ILE A 162 -14.15 -1.49 -15.08
C ILE A 162 -15.58 -1.18 -15.52
N LYS A 163 -16.59 -1.81 -14.90
CA LYS A 163 -18.01 -1.55 -15.18
C LYS A 163 -18.38 -0.08 -14.97
N ALA A 164 -17.77 0.58 -13.98
CA ALA A 164 -17.98 2.00 -13.71
C ALA A 164 -17.07 2.93 -14.53
N CYS A 165 -16.37 2.42 -15.55
CA CYS A 165 -15.44 3.16 -16.40
C CYS A 165 -14.32 3.89 -15.64
N LYS A 166 -13.97 3.43 -14.44
CA LYS A 166 -12.88 3.98 -13.61
C LYS A 166 -11.54 3.30 -13.89
N LEU A 167 -11.56 2.10 -14.47
CA LEU A 167 -10.38 1.30 -14.73
C LEU A 167 -10.46 0.67 -16.13
N LYS A 168 -9.35 0.72 -16.90
CA LYS A 168 -9.28 0.10 -18.23
C LYS A 168 -8.84 -1.37 -18.20
N LYS A 169 -8.04 -1.77 -17.20
CA LYS A 169 -7.45 -3.11 -17.07
C LYS A 169 -7.50 -3.58 -15.62
N PRO A 170 -7.76 -4.87 -15.35
CA PRO A 170 -7.89 -5.35 -13.98
C PRO A 170 -6.58 -5.23 -13.18
N ILE A 171 -6.72 -5.05 -11.87
CA ILE A 171 -5.62 -5.10 -10.91
C ILE A 171 -5.39 -6.53 -10.43
N SER A 172 -4.14 -6.82 -10.08
CA SER A 172 -3.71 -8.08 -9.47
C SER A 172 -2.75 -7.80 -8.32
N PRO A 173 -2.53 -8.76 -7.40
CA PRO A 173 -1.57 -8.60 -6.31
C PRO A 173 -0.17 -8.20 -6.79
N HIS A 174 0.29 -8.78 -7.90
CA HIS A 174 1.60 -8.46 -8.49
C HIS A 174 1.66 -7.03 -9.01
N LYS A 175 0.60 -6.53 -9.66
CA LYS A 175 0.54 -5.14 -10.13
C LYS A 175 0.56 -4.14 -8.98
N LEU A 176 -0.16 -4.42 -7.89
CA LEU A 176 -0.13 -3.55 -6.70
C LEU A 176 1.26 -3.49 -6.08
N ARG A 177 1.96 -4.63 -6.06
CA ARG A 177 3.34 -4.71 -5.56
C ARG A 177 4.35 -4.01 -6.46
N HIS A 178 4.19 -4.06 -7.78
CA HIS A 178 4.98 -3.22 -8.68
C HIS A 178 4.69 -1.73 -8.48
N GLY A 179 3.42 -1.37 -8.22
CA GLY A 179 3.03 -0.02 -7.84
C GLY A 179 3.71 0.46 -6.55
N TYR A 180 3.87 -0.41 -5.55
CA TYR A 180 4.64 -0.14 -4.34
C TYR A 180 6.12 0.17 -4.64
N ALA A 181 6.77 -0.68 -5.43
CA ALA A 181 8.16 -0.47 -5.82
C ALA A 181 8.34 0.86 -6.56
N TYR A 182 7.44 1.16 -7.51
CA TYR A 182 7.42 2.46 -8.18
C TYR A 182 7.23 3.61 -7.20
N ALA A 183 6.30 3.50 -6.25
CA ALA A 183 6.05 4.53 -5.26
C ALA A 183 7.27 4.81 -4.38
N ILE A 184 8.08 3.80 -4.02
CA ILE A 184 9.36 4.03 -3.33
C ILE A 184 10.36 4.72 -4.26
N LEU A 185 10.55 4.19 -5.46
CA LEU A 185 11.54 4.69 -6.42
C LEU A 185 11.29 6.14 -6.85
N SER A 186 10.03 6.56 -6.85
CA SER A 186 9.61 7.91 -7.20
C SER A 186 9.45 8.84 -6.00
N SER A 187 9.58 8.35 -4.76
CA SER A 187 9.45 9.18 -3.56
C SER A 187 10.76 9.94 -3.31
N PRO A 188 10.78 11.29 -3.30
CA PRO A 188 12.01 12.05 -3.11
C PRO A 188 12.60 11.93 -1.69
N ASP A 189 11.80 11.55 -0.71
CA ASP A 189 12.11 11.43 0.71
C ASP A 189 12.62 10.04 1.14
N LEU A 190 12.59 9.03 0.26
CA LEU A 190 12.96 7.64 0.58
C LEU A 190 14.35 7.26 0.07
N GLY A 191 15.34 8.13 0.26
CA GLY A 191 16.73 7.92 -0.17
C GLY A 191 17.20 9.05 -1.06
N GLU A 192 18.48 9.41 -0.95
CA GLU A 192 19.07 10.57 -1.61
C GLU A 192 19.15 10.34 -3.12
N ASP A 193 19.55 9.13 -3.51
CA ASP A 193 19.68 8.73 -4.90
C ASP A 193 18.80 7.52 -5.28
N PHE A 194 18.84 7.17 -6.57
CA PHE A 194 18.06 6.06 -7.09
C PHE A 194 18.51 4.69 -6.56
N ALA A 195 19.81 4.51 -6.27
CA ALA A 195 20.34 3.24 -5.80
C ALA A 195 19.88 2.95 -4.36
N GLU A 196 19.84 3.97 -3.50
CA GLU A 196 19.27 3.88 -2.16
C GLU A 196 17.78 3.54 -2.21
N ARG A 197 17.00 4.26 -3.04
CA ARG A 197 15.57 3.96 -3.23
C ARG A 197 15.33 2.53 -3.71
N LEU A 198 16.17 2.03 -4.63
CA LEU A 198 16.09 0.65 -5.12
C LEU A 198 16.42 -0.37 -4.02
N PHE A 199 17.45 -0.11 -3.21
CA PHE A 199 17.79 -0.95 -2.07
C PHE A 199 16.64 -1.02 -1.06
N ILE A 200 16.03 0.12 -0.72
CA ILE A 200 14.86 0.19 0.17
C ILE A 200 13.70 -0.62 -0.42
N ALA A 201 13.39 -0.47 -1.71
CA ALA A 201 12.34 -1.25 -2.36
C ALA A 201 12.62 -2.76 -2.30
N GLN A 202 13.85 -3.19 -2.51
CA GLN A 202 14.24 -4.61 -2.45
C GLN A 202 14.11 -5.18 -1.02
N LYS A 203 14.63 -4.45 -0.01
CA LYS A 203 14.57 -4.87 1.39
C LYS A 203 13.14 -4.92 1.90
N THR A 204 12.34 -3.89 1.64
CA THR A 204 10.93 -3.83 2.04
C THR A 204 10.02 -4.79 1.28
N MET A 205 10.52 -5.49 0.26
CA MET A 205 9.82 -6.59 -0.42
C MET A 205 10.31 -7.98 0.04
N GLY A 206 11.34 -8.07 0.89
CA GLY A 206 11.85 -9.33 1.45
C GLY A 206 12.28 -10.32 0.38
N HIS A 207 13.17 -9.90 -0.51
CA HIS A 207 13.98 -10.80 -1.32
C HIS A 207 15.14 -11.30 -0.45
N ALA A 208 15.15 -12.60 -0.14
CA ALA A 208 16.08 -13.23 0.80
C ALA A 208 17.47 -13.53 0.19
N ASP A 209 17.61 -13.46 -1.13
CA ASP A 209 18.87 -13.66 -1.85
C ASP A 209 18.95 -12.70 -3.04
N ILE A 210 20.05 -11.95 -3.14
CA ILE A 210 20.39 -11.09 -4.29
C ILE A 210 20.63 -11.92 -5.57
N THR A 211 20.77 -13.25 -5.46
CA THR A 211 21.29 -14.14 -6.51
C THR A 211 20.22 -14.93 -7.29
N THR A 212 18.95 -14.94 -6.87
CA THR A 212 17.83 -15.44 -7.73
C THR A 212 17.14 -14.33 -8.53
N THR A 213 17.85 -13.22 -8.68
CA THR A 213 17.38 -11.97 -9.30
C THR A 213 17.74 -11.90 -10.80
N GLN A 214 17.74 -13.00 -11.54
CA GLN A 214 17.94 -12.91 -13.00
C GLN A 214 16.70 -12.43 -13.77
N ILE A 215 15.59 -12.09 -13.11
CA ILE A 215 14.39 -11.50 -13.75
C ILE A 215 14.08 -10.06 -13.27
N TYR A 216 14.76 -9.50 -12.27
CA TYR A 216 14.41 -8.17 -11.73
C TYR A 216 15.51 -7.10 -11.78
N THR A 217 16.64 -7.35 -12.44
CA THR A 217 17.63 -6.31 -12.82
C THR A 217 17.24 -5.52 -14.08
N MET A 218 16.08 -5.80 -14.67
CA MET A 218 15.44 -4.83 -15.54
C MET A 218 14.39 -4.10 -14.72
N VAL A 219 14.81 -2.98 -14.10
CA VAL A 219 13.88 -1.86 -14.02
C VAL A 219 13.38 -1.70 -15.45
N PRO A 220 12.08 -1.92 -15.75
CA PRO A 220 11.59 -1.77 -17.11
C PRO A 220 12.09 -0.43 -17.62
N PHE A 221 12.67 -0.40 -18.83
CA PHE A 221 13.12 0.87 -19.44
C PHE A 221 12.03 1.93 -19.33
N ASP A 222 10.75 1.54 -19.39
CA ASP A 222 9.60 2.40 -19.10
C ASP A 222 9.63 3.08 -17.72
N ILE A 223 10.04 2.41 -16.64
CA ILE A 223 10.15 3.01 -15.29
C ILE A 223 11.38 3.92 -15.23
N TYR A 224 12.54 3.46 -15.72
CA TYR A 224 13.77 4.26 -15.73
C TYR A 224 13.64 5.54 -16.58
N SER A 225 13.10 5.42 -17.79
CA SER A 225 12.86 6.54 -18.71
C SER A 225 11.76 7.47 -18.24
N ARG A 226 10.80 7.00 -17.44
CA ARG A 226 9.78 7.86 -16.80
C ARG A 226 10.33 8.59 -15.59
N ILE A 227 11.17 7.95 -14.78
CA ILE A 227 11.88 8.61 -13.68
C ILE A 227 12.77 9.70 -14.28
N ASN A 228 13.63 9.39 -15.25
CA ASN A 228 14.49 10.42 -15.87
C ASN A 228 13.75 11.50 -16.69
N GLY A 229 12.49 11.28 -17.06
CA GLY A 229 11.68 12.25 -17.80
C GLY A 229 10.62 13.01 -16.98
N ALA A 230 10.38 12.65 -15.72
CA ALA A 230 9.26 13.16 -14.92
C ALA A 230 9.59 13.43 -13.43
N MET A 231 10.86 13.60 -13.09
CA MET A 231 11.31 14.01 -11.73
C MET A 231 11.03 15.50 -11.46
N ASP A 232 9.81 15.94 -11.72
CA ASP A 232 9.29 17.23 -11.24
C ASP A 232 8.11 17.02 -10.26
N ASP A 233 7.81 15.76 -9.94
CA ASP A 233 6.81 15.39 -8.93
C ASP A 233 7.48 15.35 -7.56
N THR A 234 7.33 16.43 -6.80
CA THR A 234 7.84 16.56 -5.43
C THR A 234 7.00 15.81 -4.39
N THR A 235 5.89 15.20 -4.81
CA THR A 235 4.94 14.54 -3.90
C THR A 235 5.51 13.24 -3.36
N THR A 236 5.56 13.09 -2.04
CA THR A 236 6.03 11.86 -1.39
C THR A 236 5.01 10.73 -1.50
N LYS A 237 5.47 9.48 -1.35
CA LYS A 237 4.61 8.31 -1.22
C LYS A 237 3.62 8.47 -0.07
N ALA A 238 4.06 9.04 1.06
CA ALA A 238 3.17 9.25 2.19
C ALA A 238 2.11 10.32 1.95
N GLU A 239 2.47 11.45 1.34
CA GLU A 239 1.51 12.48 0.94
C GLU A 239 0.45 11.92 -0.02
N ASN A 240 0.88 11.11 -0.99
CA ASN A 240 -0.04 10.39 -1.88
C ASN A 240 -1.03 9.49 -1.11
N MET A 241 -0.57 8.78 -0.08
CA MET A 241 -1.43 7.94 0.76
C MET A 241 -2.36 8.75 1.67
N GLN A 242 -1.90 9.90 2.14
CA GLN A 242 -2.70 10.84 2.92
C GLN A 242 -3.81 11.43 2.06
N ALA A 243 -3.48 11.99 0.89
CA ALA A 243 -4.42 12.52 -0.08
C ALA A 243 -5.45 11.46 -0.50
N LEU A 244 -5.03 10.21 -0.75
CA LEU A 244 -5.94 9.10 -1.02
C LEU A 244 -6.90 8.85 0.13
N SER A 245 -6.37 8.76 1.35
CA SER A 245 -7.17 8.49 2.54
C SER A 245 -8.24 9.57 2.74
N ASP A 246 -7.89 10.83 2.53
CA ASP A 246 -8.77 11.98 2.72
C ASP A 246 -9.83 12.06 1.60
N ALA A 247 -9.41 11.96 0.34
CA ALA A 247 -10.32 11.97 -0.81
C ALA A 247 -11.32 10.80 -0.79
N THR A 248 -10.92 9.66 -0.24
CA THR A 248 -11.77 8.47 -0.15
C THR A 248 -12.34 8.28 1.25
N ARG A 249 -12.35 9.28 2.12
CA ARG A 249 -13.08 9.22 3.39
C ARG A 249 -14.57 9.41 3.08
N LEU A 250 -15.42 8.52 3.60
CA LEU A 250 -16.86 8.83 3.61
C LEU A 250 -17.02 10.03 4.55
N LYS A 251 -17.43 11.19 4.01
CA LYS A 251 -17.96 12.26 4.85
C LYS A 251 -19.21 11.65 5.50
N ILE A 252 -19.19 11.47 6.81
CA ILE A 252 -20.42 11.15 7.54
C ILE A 252 -21.28 12.39 7.36
N GLY A 253 -22.30 12.33 6.50
CA GLY A 253 -23.34 13.33 6.51
C GLY A 253 -24.09 13.20 7.83
N LEU A 254 -24.44 14.30 8.46
CA LEU A 254 -25.26 14.31 9.69
C LEU A 254 -26.64 13.62 9.52
N GLY A 255 -26.99 13.12 8.32
CA GLY A 255 -28.25 12.44 8.00
C GLY A 255 -28.19 10.92 7.84
N ASP A 256 -27.02 10.27 7.92
CA ASP A 256 -26.96 8.80 7.89
C ASP A 256 -27.24 8.24 9.31
N SER A 257 -28.50 8.30 9.71
CA SER A 257 -28.99 7.76 10.97
C SER A 257 -29.16 6.23 10.91
N LYS A 258 -28.54 5.58 11.89
CA LYS A 258 -28.71 4.21 12.45
C LYS A 258 -28.91 3.02 11.49
#